data_AF-A0AAU2HE74-F1
#
_entry.id   AF-A0AAU2HE74-F1
#
_cell.length_a   1.000
_cell.length_b   1.000
_cell.length_c   1.000
_cell.angle_alpha   90.00
_cell.angle_beta   90.00
_cell.angle_gamma   90.00
#
_symmetry.space_group_name_H-M   'P 1'
#
loop_
_entity.id
_entity.type
_entity.pdbx_description
1 polymer ?
#
loop_
_entity_poly.entity_id
_entity_poly.type
_entity_poly.pdbx_seq_one_letter_code
_entity_poly.pdbx_strand_id
1 'polypeptide(L)'
;MADAFVTGGEHPSCGICPSRRFPLGEFDVFERPCAEAPFDPVDGHRYTAAGVPVCVHPHKVGLPAGRYKTDGIPFTVELKLPDSPARLDAYLYEVMHSAAPGVLELLIEQAAEEIPRVFPQVDVLQALRRALN
;
A
#
# COMPACT_ATOMS: atom_id res chain seq x y z
N MET A 1 8.15 -8.63 15.98
CA MET A 1 7.23 -9.21 14.99
C MET A 1 6.78 -8.05 14.12
N ALA A 2 6.78 -8.19 12.80
CA ALA A 2 6.32 -7.10 11.93
C ALA A 2 4.80 -6.92 12.11
N ASP A 3 4.37 -5.66 12.18
CA ASP A 3 2.96 -5.32 12.37
C ASP A 3 2.12 -5.63 11.13
N ALA A 4 0.82 -5.79 11.31
CA ALA A 4 -0.10 -5.96 10.19
C ALA A 4 0.03 -4.77 9.21
N PHE A 5 -0.10 -5.05 7.90
CA PHE A 5 0.04 -4.01 6.88
C PHE A 5 -0.98 -2.87 7.05
N VAL A 6 -2.19 -3.19 7.54
CA VAL A 6 -3.21 -2.22 7.91
C VAL A 6 -3.44 -2.29 9.42
N THR A 7 -3.07 -1.23 10.13
CA THR A 7 -3.18 -1.12 11.60
C THR A 7 -4.32 -0.20 12.07
N GLY A 8 -4.84 0.67 11.20
CA GLY A 8 -5.87 1.67 11.52
C GLY A 8 -7.28 1.34 11.01
N GLY A 9 -8.29 1.93 11.65
CA GLY A 9 -9.71 1.76 11.28
C GLY A 9 -10.15 2.53 10.03
N GLU A 10 -9.42 3.59 9.68
CA GLU A 10 -9.77 4.51 8.58
C GLU A 10 -9.40 3.98 7.19
N HIS A 11 -8.53 2.96 7.12
CA HIS A 11 -8.10 2.38 5.84
C HIS A 11 -9.26 1.64 5.15
N PRO A 12 -9.44 1.78 3.81
CA PRO A 12 -10.56 1.19 3.06
C PRO A 12 -10.55 -0.34 2.94
N SER A 13 -9.69 -1.03 3.68
CA SER A 13 -9.58 -2.49 3.62
C SER A 13 -10.81 -3.17 4.21
N CYS A 14 -11.22 -4.30 3.63
CA CYS A 14 -12.32 -5.12 4.17
C CYS A 14 -11.96 -5.64 5.57
N GLY A 15 -12.96 -5.90 6.42
CA GLY A 15 -12.75 -6.46 7.76
C GLY A 15 -12.03 -7.82 7.78
N ILE A 16 -12.22 -8.63 6.73
CA ILE A 16 -11.58 -9.95 6.52
C ILE A 16 -10.31 -9.88 5.65
N CYS A 17 -9.76 -8.69 5.42
CA CYS A 17 -8.58 -8.56 4.56
C CYS A 17 -7.35 -9.16 5.26
N PRO A 18 -6.54 -10.00 4.58
CA PRO A 18 -5.33 -10.55 5.18
C PRO A 18 -4.36 -9.44 5.63
N SER A 19 -4.39 -8.26 5.01
CA SER A 19 -3.58 -7.11 5.42
C SER A 19 -3.83 -6.62 6.84
N ARG A 20 -4.99 -6.94 7.44
CA ARG A 20 -5.29 -6.60 8.84
C ARG A 20 -4.67 -7.59 9.84
N ARG A 21 -4.09 -8.69 9.34
CA ARG A 21 -3.50 -9.78 10.13
C ARG A 21 -2.02 -9.99 9.84
N PHE A 22 -1.59 -9.69 8.62
CA PHE A 22 -0.26 -10.00 8.11
C PHE A 22 0.46 -8.73 7.64
N PRO A 23 1.79 -8.64 7.82
CA PRO A 23 2.60 -7.57 7.25
C PRO A 23 2.63 -7.66 5.72
N LEU A 24 3.14 -6.61 5.07
CA LEU A 24 3.45 -6.63 3.65
C LEU A 24 4.44 -7.77 3.33
N GLY A 25 4.24 -8.45 2.20
CA GLY A 25 5.03 -9.62 1.84
C GLY A 25 4.58 -10.92 2.50
N GLU A 26 3.66 -10.88 3.47
CA GLU A 26 3.13 -12.09 4.13
C GLU A 26 1.75 -12.52 3.60
N PHE A 27 1.25 -11.88 2.54
CA PHE A 27 0.05 -12.25 1.79
C PHE A 27 0.19 -11.87 0.31
N ASP A 28 -0.55 -12.54 -0.56
CA ASP A 28 -0.61 -12.22 -1.99
C ASP A 28 -1.82 -11.31 -2.30
N VAL A 29 -1.75 -10.61 -3.43
CA VAL A 29 -2.85 -9.80 -3.95
C VAL A 29 -3.17 -10.28 -5.35
N PHE A 30 -4.36 -10.84 -5.55
CA PHE A 30 -4.85 -11.26 -6.85
C PHE A 30 -5.78 -10.20 -7.44
N GLU A 31 -5.84 -10.15 -8.77
CA GLU A 31 -6.68 -9.22 -9.54
C GLU A 31 -8.17 -9.36 -9.17
N ARG A 32 -8.62 -10.61 -8.94
CA ARG A 32 -10.02 -10.98 -8.70
C ARG A 32 -10.12 -12.35 -8.02
N PRO A 33 -11.28 -12.71 -7.44
CA PRO A 33 -11.53 -14.07 -6.97
C PRO A 33 -11.29 -15.12 -8.07
N CYS A 34 -10.59 -16.21 -7.74
CA CYS A 34 -10.33 -17.32 -8.66
C CYS A 34 -10.17 -18.66 -7.92
N ALA A 35 -10.12 -19.74 -8.69
CA ALA A 35 -10.02 -21.11 -8.15
C ALA A 35 -8.69 -21.42 -7.46
N GLU A 36 -7.63 -20.64 -7.74
CA GLU A 36 -6.33 -20.81 -7.09
C GLU A 36 -6.34 -20.39 -5.62
N ALA A 37 -7.23 -19.46 -5.27
CA ALA A 37 -7.43 -18.97 -3.91
C ALA A 37 -8.93 -18.96 -3.54
N PRO A 38 -9.53 -20.14 -3.33
CA PRO A 38 -10.94 -20.24 -2.99
C PRO A 38 -11.24 -19.56 -1.66
N PHE A 39 -12.51 -19.18 -1.48
CA PHE A 39 -13.00 -18.65 -0.21
C PHE A 39 -13.13 -19.80 0.80
N ASP A 40 -12.57 -19.61 1.99
CA ASP A 40 -12.76 -20.49 3.12
C ASP A 40 -13.97 -20.00 3.95
N PRO A 41 -15.08 -20.75 4.00
CA PRO A 41 -16.26 -20.35 4.75
C PRO A 41 -16.08 -20.46 6.27
N VAL A 42 -15.04 -21.13 6.76
CA VAL A 42 -14.80 -21.29 8.21
C VAL A 42 -14.33 -19.98 8.83
N ASP A 43 -13.41 -19.27 8.18
CA ASP A 43 -12.83 -18.04 8.71
C ASP A 43 -13.07 -16.80 7.82
N GLY A 44 -13.71 -16.98 6.66
CA GLY A 44 -14.03 -15.92 5.73
C GLY A 44 -12.85 -15.37 4.92
N HIS A 45 -11.69 -16.05 4.93
CA HIS A 45 -10.50 -15.62 4.19
C HIS A 45 -10.33 -16.42 2.89
N ARG A 46 -9.27 -16.13 2.13
CA ARG A 46 -8.90 -16.84 0.91
C ARG A 46 -7.46 -17.28 1.02
N TYR A 47 -7.19 -18.50 0.60
CA TYR A 47 -5.87 -19.10 0.69
C TYR A 47 -5.50 -19.81 -0.60
N THR A 48 -4.24 -19.73 -1.00
CA THR A 48 -3.71 -20.63 -2.03
C THR A 48 -3.68 -22.08 -1.53
N ALA A 49 -3.45 -23.04 -2.42
CA ALA A 49 -3.25 -24.44 -2.02
C ALA A 49 -2.08 -24.64 -1.04
N ALA A 50 -1.12 -23.72 -1.00
CA ALA A 50 -0.01 -23.70 -0.05
C ALA A 50 -0.33 -22.98 1.27
N GLY A 51 -1.57 -22.53 1.47
CA GLY A 51 -1.99 -21.81 2.67
C GLY A 51 -1.58 -20.34 2.71
N VAL A 52 -1.15 -19.76 1.59
CA VAL A 52 -0.81 -18.33 1.52
C VAL A 52 -2.09 -17.50 1.55
N PRO A 53 -2.27 -16.55 2.49
CA PRO A 53 -3.42 -15.67 2.52
C PRO A 53 -3.48 -14.77 1.27
N VAL A 54 -4.67 -14.53 0.71
CA VAL A 54 -4.84 -13.77 -0.53
C VAL A 54 -5.90 -12.67 -0.37
N CYS A 55 -5.53 -11.44 -0.71
CA CYS A 55 -6.49 -10.36 -0.98
C CYS A 55 -6.88 -10.38 -2.46
N VAL A 56 -8.15 -10.15 -2.76
CA VAL A 56 -8.68 -10.09 -4.15
C VAL A 56 -9.20 -8.70 -4.52
N HIS A 57 -8.86 -7.70 -3.71
CA HIS A 57 -9.31 -6.32 -3.87
C HIS A 57 -8.10 -5.37 -3.85
N PRO A 58 -7.28 -5.36 -4.92
CA PRO A 58 -6.05 -4.54 -5.00
C PRO A 58 -6.33 -3.07 -4.67
N HIS A 59 -7.41 -2.50 -5.22
CA HIS A 59 -7.83 -1.12 -4.97
C HIS A 59 -8.18 -0.80 -3.51
N LYS A 60 -8.64 -1.79 -2.72
CA LYS A 60 -8.98 -1.58 -1.30
C LYS A 60 -7.79 -1.71 -0.37
N VAL A 61 -6.80 -2.51 -0.77
CA VAL A 61 -5.57 -2.72 0.00
C VAL A 61 -4.48 -1.74 -0.43
N GLY A 62 -4.63 -1.04 -1.56
CA GLY A 62 -3.64 -0.08 -2.05
C GLY A 62 -2.38 -0.74 -2.61
N LEU A 63 -2.49 -1.99 -3.07
CA LEU A 63 -1.37 -2.75 -3.66
C LEU A 63 -1.76 -3.24 -5.06
N PRO A 64 -0.85 -3.18 -6.05
CA PRO A 64 -0.99 -3.89 -7.31
C PRO A 64 -1.19 -5.39 -7.07
N ALA A 65 -1.84 -6.06 -8.02
CA ALA A 65 -1.88 -7.51 -8.02
C ALA A 65 -0.44 -8.07 -8.13
N GLY A 66 -0.10 -9.00 -7.25
CA GLY A 66 1.24 -9.56 -7.13
C GLY A 66 1.27 -10.71 -6.13
N ARG A 67 2.16 -11.67 -6.39
CA ARG A 67 2.44 -12.82 -5.53
C ARG A 67 3.53 -12.48 -4.52
N TYR A 68 3.29 -11.50 -3.66
CA TYR A 68 4.29 -10.95 -2.75
C TYR A 68 4.89 -12.00 -1.80
N LYS A 69 4.06 -12.85 -1.21
CA LYS A 69 4.54 -13.95 -0.35
C LYS A 69 5.02 -15.13 -1.17
N THR A 70 4.22 -15.54 -2.16
CA THR A 70 4.52 -16.76 -2.93
C THR A 70 5.82 -16.64 -3.71
N ASP A 71 6.04 -15.51 -4.38
CA ASP A 71 7.22 -15.28 -5.24
C ASP A 71 8.31 -14.44 -4.53
N GLY A 72 8.08 -14.04 -3.27
CA GLY A 72 8.99 -13.16 -2.53
C GLY A 72 9.17 -11.79 -3.19
N ILE A 73 8.15 -11.30 -3.91
CA ILE A 73 8.22 -10.03 -4.63
C ILE A 73 8.28 -8.90 -3.60
N PRO A 74 9.36 -8.09 -3.58
CA PRO A 74 9.39 -6.88 -2.78
C PRO A 74 8.36 -5.89 -3.34
N PHE A 75 7.54 -5.32 -2.48
CA PHE A 75 6.68 -4.22 -2.90
C PHE A 75 7.50 -2.95 -3.05
N THR A 76 7.55 -2.44 -4.27
CA THR A 76 8.10 -1.11 -4.56
C THR A 76 6.95 -0.19 -4.94
N VAL A 77 6.64 0.78 -4.08
CA VAL A 77 5.85 1.93 -4.50
C VAL A 77 6.76 2.86 -5.29
N GLU A 78 6.26 3.52 -6.33
CA GLU A 78 7.01 4.55 -7.06
C GLU A 78 6.26 5.86 -6.92
N LEU A 79 6.89 6.85 -6.29
CA LEU A 79 6.37 8.21 -6.20
C LEU A 79 6.52 8.91 -7.56
N LYS A 80 5.42 9.00 -8.30
CA LYS A 80 5.37 9.69 -9.60
C LYS A 80 5.06 11.17 -9.39
N LEU A 81 6.10 11.96 -9.14
CA LEU A 81 5.95 13.40 -8.97
C LEU A 81 5.22 14.04 -10.17
N PRO A 82 4.30 14.99 -9.93
CA PRO A 82 3.60 15.67 -11.01
C PRO A 82 4.57 16.52 -11.84
N ASP A 83 4.19 16.96 -13.04
CA ASP A 83 5.09 17.77 -13.90
C ASP A 83 5.32 19.20 -13.39
N SER A 84 4.68 19.61 -12.29
CA SER A 84 4.79 20.97 -11.76
C SER A 84 4.68 21.05 -10.23
N PRO A 85 5.45 21.94 -9.57
CA PRO A 85 5.37 22.13 -8.12
C PRO A 85 3.99 22.58 -7.64
N ALA A 86 3.24 23.33 -8.46
CA ALA A 86 1.92 23.84 -8.09
C ALA A 86 0.88 22.73 -7.85
N ARG A 87 1.11 21.52 -8.38
CA ARG A 87 0.25 20.35 -8.18
C ARG A 87 0.72 19.43 -7.05
N LEU A 88 1.89 19.72 -6.46
CA LEU A 88 2.56 18.81 -5.54
C LEU A 88 1.77 18.60 -4.24
N ASP A 89 1.30 19.67 -3.60
CA ASP A 89 0.60 19.57 -2.32
C ASP A 89 -0.68 18.72 -2.44
N ALA A 90 -1.48 18.93 -3.49
CA ALA A 90 -2.70 18.15 -3.75
C ALA A 90 -2.39 16.68 -4.05
N TYR A 91 -1.35 16.43 -4.85
CA TYR A 91 -0.89 15.08 -5.18
C TYR A 91 -0.41 14.32 -3.93
N LEU A 92 0.44 14.94 -3.11
CA LEU A 92 0.97 14.31 -1.90
C LEU A 92 -0.14 14.00 -0.90
N TYR A 93 -1.10 14.90 -0.73
CA TYR A 93 -2.27 14.65 0.13
C TYR A 93 -3.02 13.39 -0.33
N GLU A 94 -3.37 13.30 -1.62
CA GLU A 94 -4.10 12.15 -2.18
C GLU A 94 -3.34 10.84 -2.01
N VAL A 95 -2.05 10.83 -2.36
CA VAL A 95 -1.20 9.64 -2.29
C VAL A 95 -0.98 9.19 -0.85
N MET A 96 -0.77 10.11 0.09
CA MET A 96 -0.48 9.78 1.48
C MET A 96 -1.72 9.35 2.27
N HIS A 97 -2.87 10.02 2.06
CA HIS A 97 -4.11 9.67 2.75
C HIS A 97 -4.75 8.38 2.25
N SER A 98 -4.43 7.94 1.04
CA SER A 98 -4.88 6.65 0.50
C SER A 98 -3.89 5.52 0.78
N ALA A 99 -2.69 5.83 1.28
CA ALA A 99 -1.66 4.84 1.53
C ALA A 99 -1.95 3.99 2.77
N ALA A 100 -1.66 2.69 2.67
CA ALA A 100 -1.53 1.86 3.85
C ALA A 100 -0.33 2.33 4.69
N PRO A 101 -0.37 2.15 6.04
CA PRO A 101 0.72 2.59 6.91
C PRO A 101 2.12 2.16 6.45
N GLY A 102 2.30 0.89 6.08
CA GLY A 102 3.59 0.39 5.58
C GLY A 102 4.02 0.94 4.22
N VAL A 103 3.09 1.50 3.43
CA VAL A 103 3.40 2.19 2.16
C VAL A 103 3.65 3.67 2.40
N LEU A 104 2.97 4.27 3.38
CA LEU A 104 3.13 5.67 3.74
C LEU A 104 4.58 5.98 4.13
N GLU A 105 5.20 5.11 4.93
CA GLU A 105 6.62 5.26 5.31
C GLU A 105 7.53 5.29 4.06
N LEU A 106 7.36 4.33 3.14
CA LEU A 106 8.13 4.27 1.89
C LEU A 106 7.89 5.51 1.00
N LEU A 107 6.65 5.99 0.94
CA LEU A 107 6.30 7.20 0.18
C LEU A 107 6.92 8.46 0.77
N ILE A 108 6.99 8.57 2.10
CA ILE A 108 7.64 9.68 2.80
C ILE A 108 9.15 9.67 2.50
N GLU A 109 9.79 8.50 2.56
CA GLU A 109 11.21 8.34 2.23
C GLU A 109 11.50 8.76 0.78
N GLN A 110 10.74 8.25 -0.18
CA GLN A 110 10.89 8.64 -1.60
C GLN A 110 10.60 10.13 -1.83
N ALA A 111 9.60 10.69 -1.15
CA ALA A 111 9.29 12.12 -1.27
C ALA A 111 10.45 12.98 -0.74
N ALA A 112 11.07 12.58 0.36
CA ALA A 112 12.23 13.26 0.94
C ALA A 112 13.44 13.26 -0.01
N GLU A 113 13.61 12.21 -0.81
CA GLU A 113 14.72 12.07 -1.77
C GLU A 113 14.43 12.75 -3.12
N GLU A 114 13.25 12.53 -3.70
CA GLU A 114 12.95 12.92 -5.08
C GLU A 114 12.46 14.36 -5.21
N ILE A 115 11.72 14.90 -4.23
CA ILE A 115 11.20 16.28 -4.30
C ILE A 115 12.34 17.30 -4.41
N PRO A 116 13.40 17.27 -3.58
CA PRO A 116 14.52 18.21 -3.72
C PRO A 116 15.25 18.08 -5.06
N ARG A 117 15.25 16.87 -5.66
CA ARG A 117 15.90 16.60 -6.95
C ARG A 117 15.12 17.19 -8.12
N VAL A 118 13.79 17.00 -8.13
CA VAL A 118 12.91 17.43 -9.22
C VAL A 118 12.45 18.88 -9.06
N PHE A 119 12.26 19.32 -7.81
CA PHE A 119 11.83 20.67 -7.44
C PHE A 119 12.74 21.30 -6.38
N PRO A 120 13.96 21.73 -6.75
CA PRO A 120 14.95 22.27 -5.80
C PRO A 120 14.48 23.47 -4.98
N GLN A 121 13.44 24.18 -5.43
CA GLN A 121 12.84 25.33 -4.77
C GLN A 121 11.77 24.97 -3.72
N VAL A 122 11.37 23.70 -3.61
CA VAL A 122 10.32 23.25 -2.68
C VAL A 122 10.95 22.88 -1.33
N ASP A 123 10.40 23.43 -0.25
CA ASP A 123 10.66 22.94 1.10
C ASP A 123 9.90 21.63 1.32
N VAL A 124 10.62 20.51 1.15
CA VAL A 124 10.05 19.16 1.24
C VAL A 124 9.42 18.88 2.61
N LEU A 125 9.99 19.39 3.70
CA LEU A 125 9.45 19.16 5.04
C LEU A 125 8.11 19.88 5.22
N GLN A 126 7.98 21.10 4.70
CA GLN A 126 6.71 21.80 4.73
C GLN A 126 5.66 21.17 3.82
N ALA A 127 6.04 20.68 2.64
CA ALA A 127 5.13 19.96 1.75
C ALA A 127 4.59 18.68 2.42
N LEU A 128 5.48 17.86 3.03
CA LEU A 128 5.09 16.66 3.77
C LEU A 128 4.17 16.98 4.96
N ARG A 129 4.48 18.02 5.72
CA ARG A 129 3.62 18.46 6.83
C ARG A 129 2.22 18.84 6.37
N ARG A 130 2.08 19.52 5.22
CA ARG A 130 0.75 19.86 4.67
C ARG A 130 -0.01 18.64 4.20
N ALA A 131 0.69 17.64 3.66
CA ALA A 131 0.08 16.43 3.14
C ALA A 131 -0.40 15.45 4.23
N LEU A 132 0.14 15.53 5.44
CA LEU A 132 -0.14 14.62 6.56
C LEU A 132 -1.03 15.23 7.67
N ASN A 133 -1.41 16.51 7.55
CA ASN A 133 -2.36 17.19 8.45
C ASN A 133 -3.74 17.28 7.79
#